data_AF-A1WSY3-F1
#
_entry.id   AF-A1WSY3-F1
#
_cell.length_a   1.000
_cell.length_b   1.000
_cell.length_c   1.000
_cell.angle_alpha   90.00
_cell.angle_beta   90.00
_cell.angle_gamma   90.00
#
_symmetry.space_group_name_H-M   'P 1'
#
loop_
_entity.id
_entity.type
_entity.pdbx_description
1 polymer ?
#
loop_
_entity_poly.entity_id
_entity_poly.type
_entity_poly.pdbx_seq_one_letter_code
_entity_poly.pdbx_strand_id
1 'polypeptide(L)'
;MVIGRDMLRVDGVPPETKKQLQEAARQLYGKPNASLLVRTLIAGHLSKSGATAQPLTAADAGDTVRVELRLPRAALEQVNDLAEGRFSARNYYLTNVILAHLGQPQLHGDEIEVLRRSNYELAKVGTNLNQVAKAFNTLVKMRGAEKIPEVGKKIASLRREITEHTGKVLRVLEAGTTVWEAKGRGQRQRKRK
;
A
#
# COMPACT_ATOMS: atom_id res chain seq x y z
N MET A 1 12.23 51.98 3.65
CA MET A 1 11.36 51.16 4.51
C MET A 1 11.82 49.71 4.37
N VAL A 2 12.58 49.19 5.34
CA VAL A 2 13.08 47.80 5.28
C VAL A 2 11.95 46.89 5.73
N ILE A 3 11.35 46.15 4.80
CA ILE A 3 10.37 45.12 5.12
C ILE A 3 11.14 44.03 5.87
N GLY A 4 10.98 43.96 7.19
CA GLY A 4 11.57 42.92 8.01
C GLY A 4 11.10 41.56 7.50
N ARG A 5 12.05 40.67 7.19
CA ARG A 5 11.72 39.26 6.90
C ARG A 5 11.13 38.67 8.17
N ASP A 6 9.84 38.37 8.14
CA ASP A 6 9.20 37.62 9.21
C ASP A 6 9.91 36.26 9.34
N MET A 7 10.60 36.06 10.46
CA MET A 7 11.51 34.93 10.67
C MET A 7 10.86 33.92 11.62
N LEU A 8 10.47 32.76 11.08
CA LEU A 8 10.10 31.62 11.91
C LEU A 8 11.34 31.12 12.67
N ARG A 9 11.31 31.25 14.01
CA ARG A 9 12.27 30.58 14.89
C ARG A 9 11.71 29.22 15.29
N VAL A 10 12.54 28.19 15.12
CA VAL A 10 12.21 26.81 15.52
C VAL A 10 13.04 26.51 16.76
N ASP A 11 12.39 26.53 17.92
CA ASP A 11 13.03 26.24 19.19
C ASP A 11 13.14 24.73 19.43
N GLY A 12 14.07 24.33 20.30
CA GLY A 12 14.23 22.93 20.70
C GLY A 12 15.00 22.03 19.72
N VAL A 13 15.71 22.58 18.74
CA VAL A 13 16.59 21.80 17.84
C VAL A 13 17.95 21.57 18.50
N PRO A 14 18.31 20.33 18.87
CA PRO A 14 19.61 20.04 19.48
C PRO A 14 20.79 20.38 18.57
N PRO A 15 21.98 20.70 19.11
CA PRO A 15 23.17 21.01 18.33
C PRO A 15 23.55 19.90 17.34
N GLU A 16 23.38 18.65 17.75
CA GLU A 16 23.66 17.47 16.92
C GLU A 16 22.68 17.35 15.74
N THR A 17 21.39 17.59 15.96
CA THR A 17 20.38 17.63 14.89
C THR A 17 20.70 18.74 13.89
N LYS A 18 21.18 19.89 14.35
CA LYS A 18 21.61 20.98 13.46
C LYS A 18 22.79 20.55 12.57
N LYS A 19 23.79 19.87 13.13
CA LYS A 19 24.92 19.33 12.34
C LYS A 19 24.46 18.29 11.32
N GLN A 20 23.57 17.38 11.71
CA GLN A 20 23.00 16.38 10.79
C GLN A 20 22.25 17.04 9.63
N LEU A 21 21.46 18.09 9.90
CA LEU A 21 20.78 18.86 8.85
C LEU A 21 21.77 19.57 7.92
N GLN A 22 22.89 20.08 8.44
CA GLN A 22 23.92 20.70 7.62
C GLN A 22 24.63 19.69 6.72
N GLU A 23 24.95 18.51 7.24
CA GLU A 23 25.59 17.44 6.47
C GLU A 23 24.66 16.93 5.36
N ALA A 24 23.38 16.67 5.69
CA ALA A 24 22.38 16.30 4.69
C ALA A 24 22.20 17.38 3.61
N ALA A 25 22.19 18.66 4.00
CA ALA A 25 22.13 19.77 3.05
C ALA A 25 23.37 19.82 2.14
N ARG A 26 24.54 19.49 2.68
CA ARG A 26 25.79 19.44 1.91
C ARG A 26 25.74 18.33 0.85
N GLN A 27 25.22 17.17 1.20
CA GLN A 27 25.05 16.04 0.28
C GLN A 27 24.02 16.35 -0.82
N LEU A 28 22.90 16.99 -0.46
CA LEU A 28 21.80 17.26 -1.41
C LEU A 28 22.02 18.48 -2.30
N TYR A 29 22.64 19.54 -1.76
CA TYR A 29 22.72 20.86 -2.41
C TYR A 29 24.15 21.39 -2.56
N GLY A 30 25.16 20.61 -2.17
CA GLY A 30 26.58 21.00 -2.21
C GLY A 30 26.98 22.04 -1.16
N LYS A 31 26.06 22.50 -0.30
CA LYS A 31 26.29 23.54 0.71
C LYS A 31 25.64 23.17 2.05
N PRO A 32 26.31 23.38 3.20
CA PRO A 32 25.79 23.02 4.53
C PRO A 32 24.72 24.00 5.04
N ASN A 33 23.68 24.25 4.24
CA ASN A 33 22.61 25.19 4.55
C ASN A 33 21.39 24.47 5.15
N ALA A 34 21.40 24.28 6.47
CA ALA A 34 20.30 23.65 7.20
C ALA A 34 18.97 24.38 7.01
N SER A 35 18.97 25.72 6.93
CA SER A 35 17.74 26.51 6.75
C SER A 35 17.12 26.28 5.38
N LEU A 36 17.93 26.13 4.33
CA LEU A 36 17.45 25.74 3.00
C LEU A 36 16.81 24.36 3.03
N LEU A 37 17.48 23.37 3.64
CA LEU A 37 16.94 22.02 3.76
C LEU A 37 15.61 22.01 4.52
N VAL A 38 15.54 22.67 5.68
CA VAL A 38 14.33 22.76 6.50
C VAL A 38 13.19 23.43 5.73
N ARG A 39 13.45 24.57 5.06
CA ARG A 39 12.42 25.23 4.24
C ARG A 39 11.91 24.33 3.12
N THR A 40 12.80 23.60 2.43
CA THR A 40 12.42 22.69 1.36
C THR A 40 11.61 21.50 1.89
N LEU A 41 11.98 20.95 3.06
CA LEU A 41 11.23 19.88 3.72
C LEU A 41 9.84 20.35 4.15
N ILE A 42 9.75 21.53 4.77
CA ILE A 42 8.47 22.14 5.17
C ILE A 42 7.61 22.41 3.94
N ALA A 43 8.15 23.07 2.92
CA ALA A 43 7.42 23.34 1.68
C ALA A 43 6.96 22.03 1.02
N GLY A 44 7.82 21.00 0.96
CA GLY A 44 7.44 19.69 0.44
C GLY A 44 6.34 19.01 1.26
N HIS A 45 6.39 19.11 2.59
CA HIS A 45 5.37 18.55 3.48
C HIS A 45 4.03 19.30 3.39
N LEU A 46 4.07 20.64 3.30
CA LEU A 46 2.89 21.48 3.14
C LEU A 46 2.26 21.35 1.76
N SER A 47 3.06 21.24 0.70
CA SER A 47 2.56 20.96 -0.66
C SER A 47 1.91 19.59 -0.75
N LYS A 48 2.46 18.57 -0.07
CA LYS A 48 1.83 17.25 0.06
C LYS A 48 0.57 17.26 0.91
N SER A 49 0.49 18.12 1.93
CA SER A 49 -0.68 18.24 2.80
C SER A 49 -1.80 19.09 2.21
N GLY A 50 -1.48 20.07 1.35
CA GLY A 50 -2.44 20.94 0.67
C GLY A 50 -2.94 20.37 -0.66
N ALA A 51 -2.13 19.56 -1.35
CA ALA A 51 -2.59 18.77 -2.48
C ALA A 51 -3.20 17.47 -1.95
N THR A 52 -4.47 17.49 -1.57
CA THR A 52 -5.29 16.28 -1.68
C THR A 52 -5.34 15.93 -3.16
N ALA A 53 -4.33 15.20 -3.65
CA ALA A 53 -4.36 14.61 -4.97
C ALA A 53 -5.65 13.79 -5.03
N GLN A 54 -6.58 14.21 -5.88
CA GLN A 54 -7.83 13.49 -6.06
C GLN A 54 -7.47 12.04 -6.38
N PRO A 55 -8.02 11.06 -5.64
CA PRO A 55 -7.69 9.67 -5.89
C PRO A 55 -8.01 9.31 -7.33
N LEU A 56 -7.06 8.66 -7.99
CA LEU A 56 -7.30 8.12 -9.33
C LEU A 56 -8.46 7.14 -9.25
N THR A 57 -9.48 7.37 -10.06
CA THR A 57 -10.65 6.50 -10.13
C THR A 57 -10.35 5.26 -10.97
N ALA A 58 -11.21 4.24 -10.87
CA ALA A 58 -11.12 3.08 -11.75
C ALA A 58 -11.31 3.42 -13.25
N ALA A 59 -11.91 4.56 -13.57
CA ALA A 59 -12.00 5.05 -14.95
C ALA A 59 -10.65 5.59 -15.44
N ASP A 60 -9.95 6.36 -14.60
CA ASP A 60 -8.63 6.94 -14.91
C ASP A 60 -7.56 5.86 -15.10
N ALA A 61 -7.71 4.73 -14.40
CA ALA A 61 -6.84 3.55 -14.54
C ALA A 61 -6.77 2.99 -15.97
N GLY A 62 -7.86 3.13 -16.75
CA GLY A 62 -7.97 2.60 -18.11
C GLY A 62 -7.38 3.52 -19.17
N ASP A 63 -7.36 4.83 -18.93
CA ASP A 63 -6.91 5.85 -19.88
C ASP A 63 -5.43 6.18 -19.68
N THR A 64 -4.55 5.37 -20.27
CA THR A 64 -3.10 5.49 -20.03
C THR A 64 -2.35 6.07 -21.21
N VAL A 65 -1.47 7.03 -20.93
CA VAL A 65 -0.55 7.64 -21.89
C VAL A 65 0.85 7.04 -21.78
N ARG A 66 1.55 6.86 -22.90
CA ARG A 66 2.94 6.39 -22.92
C ARG A 66 3.89 7.54 -22.58
N VAL A 67 4.75 7.31 -21.59
CA VAL A 67 5.83 8.22 -21.20
C VAL A 67 7.17 7.53 -21.45
N GLU A 68 8.10 8.21 -22.10
CA GLU A 68 9.46 7.72 -22.32
C GLU A 68 10.46 8.44 -21.41
N LEU A 69 11.26 7.68 -20.67
CA LEU A 69 12.25 8.19 -19.73
C LEU A 69 13.64 7.71 -20.12
N ARG A 70 14.62 8.61 -20.08
CA ARG A 70 16.03 8.27 -20.20
C ARG A 70 16.65 8.26 -18.83
N LEU A 71 17.13 7.09 -18.41
CA LEU A 71 17.80 6.88 -17.12
C LEU A 71 19.26 6.49 -17.37
N PRO A 72 20.21 6.91 -16.53
CA PRO A 72 21.54 6.34 -16.50
C PRO A 72 21.48 4.83 -16.34
N ARG A 73 22.36 4.09 -17.02
CA ARG A 73 22.38 2.61 -16.98
C ARG A 73 22.46 2.08 -15.54
N ALA A 74 23.37 2.63 -14.73
CA ALA A 74 23.53 2.23 -13.32
C ALA A 74 22.26 2.44 -12.49
N ALA A 75 21.49 3.51 -12.77
CA ALA A 75 20.22 3.75 -12.09
C ALA A 75 19.16 2.73 -12.54
N LEU A 76 19.13 2.37 -13.83
CA LEU A 76 18.21 1.36 -14.34
C LEU A 76 18.48 -0.02 -13.74
N GLU A 77 19.74 -0.37 -13.53
CA GLU A 77 20.15 -1.61 -12.86
C GLU A 77 19.64 -1.65 -11.42
N GLN A 78 19.88 -0.61 -10.63
CA GLN A 78 19.33 -0.50 -9.27
C GLN A 78 17.81 -0.59 -9.23
N VAL A 79 17.11 0.01 -10.21
CA VAL A 79 15.65 -0.09 -10.31
C VAL A 79 15.21 -1.52 -10.60
N ASN A 80 15.94 -2.29 -11.41
CA ASN A 80 15.61 -3.70 -11.65
C ASN A 80 15.70 -4.50 -10.35
N ASP A 81 16.79 -4.34 -9.60
CA ASP A 81 17.01 -5.06 -8.34
C ASP A 81 15.91 -4.74 -7.31
N LEU A 82 15.56 -3.45 -7.19
CA LEU A 82 14.48 -3.00 -6.31
C LEU A 82 13.11 -3.54 -6.73
N ALA A 83 12.85 -3.62 -8.04
CA ALA A 83 11.60 -4.15 -8.56
C ALA A 83 11.50 -5.67 -8.32
N GLU A 84 12.58 -6.41 -8.56
CA GLU A 84 12.66 -7.84 -8.31
C GLU A 84 12.47 -8.18 -6.83
N GLY A 85 13.12 -7.43 -5.93
CA GLY A 85 12.94 -7.58 -4.48
C GLY A 85 11.50 -7.37 -3.99
N ARG A 86 10.68 -6.66 -4.77
CA ARG A 86 9.24 -6.45 -4.52
C ARG A 86 8.32 -7.33 -5.37
N PHE A 87 8.86 -8.39 -5.98
CA PHE A 87 8.16 -9.26 -6.93
C PHE A 87 7.37 -8.48 -8.00
N SER A 88 7.93 -7.37 -8.46
CA SER A 88 7.28 -6.39 -9.32
C SER A 88 8.01 -6.31 -10.66
N ALA A 89 7.27 -6.16 -11.77
CA ALA A 89 7.89 -5.80 -13.04
C ALA A 89 8.48 -4.39 -12.95
N ARG A 90 9.63 -4.13 -13.59
CA ARG A 90 10.28 -2.80 -13.57
C ARG A 90 9.31 -1.65 -13.85
N ASN A 91 8.54 -1.73 -14.94
CA ASN A 91 7.63 -0.65 -15.33
C ASN A 91 6.51 -0.44 -14.30
N TYR A 92 6.05 -1.52 -13.68
CA TYR A 92 5.07 -1.45 -12.60
C TYR A 92 5.66 -0.74 -11.37
N TYR A 93 6.87 -1.15 -10.97
CA TYR A 93 7.61 -0.51 -9.88
C TYR A 93 7.81 0.98 -10.11
N LEU A 94 8.30 1.38 -11.29
CA LEU A 94 8.49 2.79 -11.66
C LEU A 94 7.17 3.58 -11.64
N THR A 95 6.09 2.99 -12.16
CA THR A 95 4.76 3.62 -12.12
C THR A 95 4.30 3.80 -10.68
N ASN A 96 4.46 2.80 -9.82
CA ASN A 96 4.09 2.89 -8.41
C ASN A 96 4.91 3.94 -7.66
N VAL A 97 6.20 4.08 -7.94
CA VAL A 97 7.04 5.15 -7.36
C VAL A 97 6.50 6.53 -7.75
N ILE A 98 6.12 6.72 -9.02
CA ILE A 98 5.51 7.97 -9.49
C ILE A 98 4.16 8.20 -8.81
N LEU A 99 3.28 7.21 -8.80
CA LEU A 99 1.95 7.32 -8.19
C LEU A 99 2.03 7.57 -6.69
N ALA A 100 2.92 6.90 -5.97
CA ALA A 100 3.17 7.15 -4.55
C ALA A 100 3.68 8.59 -4.31
N HIS A 101 4.54 9.11 -5.20
CA HIS A 101 4.97 10.51 -5.13
C HIS A 101 3.81 11.49 -5.31
N LEU A 102 2.81 11.12 -6.11
CA LEU A 102 1.56 11.87 -6.32
C LEU A 102 0.51 11.62 -5.22
N GLY A 103 0.84 10.90 -4.14
CA GLY A 103 -0.10 10.60 -3.05
C GLY A 103 -1.07 9.45 -3.34
N GLN A 104 -0.79 8.63 -4.35
CA GLN A 104 -1.61 7.50 -4.80
C GLN A 104 -0.85 6.16 -4.71
N PRO A 105 -0.34 5.76 -3.53
CA PRO A 105 0.44 4.53 -3.41
C PRO A 105 -0.38 3.31 -3.84
N GLN A 106 0.27 2.36 -4.51
CA GLN A 106 -0.29 1.09 -4.95
C GLN A 106 0.48 -0.05 -4.28
N LEU A 107 -0.16 -1.20 -4.09
CA LEU A 107 0.49 -2.37 -3.51
C LEU A 107 1.55 -2.93 -4.47
N HIS A 108 2.63 -3.48 -3.94
CA HIS A 108 3.63 -4.22 -4.70
C HIS A 108 3.34 -5.72 -4.74
N GLY A 109 4.05 -6.46 -5.60
CA GLY A 109 3.81 -7.90 -5.82
C GLY A 109 3.99 -8.75 -4.57
N ASP A 110 5.00 -8.45 -3.76
CA ASP A 110 5.24 -9.06 -2.45
C ASP A 110 4.11 -8.79 -1.45
N GLU A 111 3.65 -7.54 -1.35
CA GLU A 111 2.53 -7.16 -0.48
C GLU A 111 1.22 -7.84 -0.89
N ILE A 112 0.94 -7.88 -2.19
CA ILE A 112 -0.22 -8.57 -2.76
C ILE A 112 -0.18 -10.06 -2.42
N GLU A 113 0.98 -10.70 -2.55
CA GLU A 113 1.13 -12.13 -2.29
C GLU A 113 0.95 -12.47 -0.80
N VAL A 114 1.53 -11.66 0.09
CA VAL A 114 1.35 -11.80 1.54
C VAL A 114 -0.14 -11.70 1.91
N LEU A 115 -0.84 -10.71 1.38
CA LEU A 115 -2.27 -10.51 1.63
C LEU A 115 -3.12 -11.63 1.03
N ARG A 116 -2.80 -12.13 -0.17
CA ARG A 116 -3.49 -13.29 -0.78
C ARG A 116 -3.32 -14.54 0.08
N ARG A 117 -2.09 -14.81 0.53
CA ARG A 117 -1.78 -15.96 1.39
C ARG A 117 -2.54 -15.88 2.70
N SER A 118 -2.51 -14.72 3.36
CA SER A 118 -3.24 -14.47 4.61
C SER A 118 -4.74 -14.70 4.42
N ASN A 119 -5.33 -14.17 3.35
CA ASN A 119 -6.75 -14.39 3.04
C ASN A 119 -7.10 -15.86 2.80
N TYR A 120 -6.24 -16.59 2.09
CA TYR A 120 -6.43 -18.01 1.85
C TYR A 120 -6.38 -18.84 3.13
N GLU A 121 -5.44 -18.55 4.03
CA GLU A 121 -5.34 -19.20 5.35
C GLU A 121 -6.56 -18.90 6.23
N LEU A 122 -7.00 -17.64 6.27
CA LEU A 122 -8.22 -17.25 6.98
C LEU A 122 -9.47 -17.96 6.42
N ALA A 123 -9.59 -18.10 5.10
CA ALA A 123 -10.69 -18.82 4.48
C ALA A 123 -10.70 -20.32 4.86
N LYS A 124 -9.51 -20.94 4.98
CA LYS A 124 -9.37 -22.32 5.49
C LYS A 124 -9.81 -22.44 6.94
N VAL A 125 -9.38 -21.51 7.80
CA VAL A 125 -9.80 -21.47 9.21
C VAL A 125 -11.32 -21.36 9.31
N GLY A 126 -11.94 -20.46 8.52
CA GLY A 126 -13.41 -20.34 8.45
C GLY A 126 -14.11 -21.63 7.99
N THR A 127 -13.51 -22.36 7.04
CA THR A 127 -14.03 -23.65 6.57
C THR A 127 -13.96 -24.73 7.65
N ASN A 128 -12.82 -24.84 8.35
CA ASN A 128 -12.64 -25.80 9.44
C ASN A 128 -13.61 -25.51 10.59
N LEU A 129 -13.77 -24.22 10.96
CA LEU A 129 -14.77 -23.79 11.94
C LEU A 129 -16.19 -24.20 11.54
N ASN A 130 -16.54 -24.12 10.25
CA ASN A 130 -17.85 -24.54 9.76
C ASN A 130 -18.06 -26.06 9.89
N GLN A 131 -17.02 -26.87 9.69
CA GLN A 131 -17.09 -28.32 9.89
C GLN A 131 -17.30 -28.66 11.37
N VAL A 132 -16.55 -28.02 12.27
CA VAL A 132 -16.70 -28.18 13.73
C VAL A 132 -18.12 -27.78 14.18
N ALA A 133 -18.63 -26.65 13.69
CA ALA A 133 -19.99 -26.21 13.99
C ALA A 133 -21.05 -27.23 13.58
N LYS A 134 -20.92 -27.79 12.35
CA LYS A 134 -21.85 -28.80 11.84
C LYS A 134 -21.77 -30.10 12.65
N ALA A 135 -20.57 -30.61 12.91
CA ALA A 135 -20.37 -31.82 13.70
C ALA A 135 -20.94 -31.66 15.12
N PHE A 136 -20.67 -30.52 15.76
CA PHE A 136 -21.20 -30.19 17.07
C PHE A 136 -22.74 -30.12 17.07
N ASN A 137 -23.34 -29.40 16.11
CA ASN A 137 -24.79 -29.30 15.98
C ASN A 137 -25.45 -30.68 15.76
N THR A 138 -24.82 -31.57 14.99
CA THR A 138 -25.29 -32.94 14.79
C THR A 138 -25.23 -33.76 16.09
N LEU A 139 -24.13 -33.67 16.84
CA LEU A 139 -23.97 -34.36 18.13
C LEU A 139 -25.00 -33.91 19.17
N VAL A 140 -25.26 -32.59 19.23
CA VAL A 140 -26.28 -32.00 20.12
C VAL A 140 -27.67 -32.52 19.78
N LYS A 141 -28.03 -32.54 18.48
CA LYS A 141 -29.32 -33.07 18.02
C LYS A 141 -29.49 -34.55 18.34
N MET A 142 -28.44 -35.36 18.15
CA MET A 142 -28.45 -36.78 18.50
C MET A 142 -28.62 -37.04 20.01
N ARG A 143 -28.17 -36.13 20.87
CA ARG A 143 -28.36 -36.21 22.33
C ARG A 143 -29.70 -35.64 22.83
N GLY A 144 -30.63 -35.30 21.95
CA GLY A 144 -31.97 -34.82 22.32
C GLY A 144 -32.01 -33.40 22.89
N ALA A 145 -30.95 -32.60 22.72
CA ALA A 145 -30.97 -31.20 23.10
C ALA A 145 -31.74 -30.36 22.05
N GLU A 146 -32.90 -29.82 22.43
CA GLU A 146 -33.78 -29.01 21.57
C GLU A 146 -33.16 -27.69 21.08
N LYS A 147 -32.12 -27.18 21.75
CA LYS A 147 -31.51 -25.87 21.46
C LYS A 147 -30.05 -26.00 21.06
N ILE A 148 -29.67 -25.27 19.99
CA ILE A 148 -28.27 -25.08 19.60
C ILE A 148 -27.53 -24.43 20.78
N PRO A 149 -26.49 -25.06 21.34
CA PRO A 149 -25.75 -24.51 22.48
C PRO A 149 -25.09 -23.18 22.10
N GLU A 150 -24.91 -22.30 23.08
CA GLU A 150 -24.25 -20.99 22.91
C GLU A 150 -22.89 -21.08 22.16
N VAL A 151 -22.18 -22.19 22.32
CA VAL A 151 -20.95 -22.51 21.58
C VAL A 151 -21.17 -22.56 20.06
N GLY A 152 -22.26 -23.17 19.59
CA GLY A 152 -22.61 -23.23 18.17
C GLY A 152 -22.93 -21.85 17.57
N LYS A 153 -23.57 -20.97 18.35
CA LYS A 153 -23.83 -19.57 17.96
C LYS A 153 -22.54 -18.77 17.86
N LYS A 154 -21.64 -18.90 18.85
CA LYS A 154 -20.32 -18.23 18.84
C LYS A 154 -19.46 -18.64 17.65
N ILE A 155 -19.41 -19.94 17.33
CA ILE A 155 -18.68 -20.44 16.15
C ILE A 155 -19.30 -19.89 14.85
N ALA A 156 -20.63 -19.80 14.75
CA ALA A 156 -21.29 -19.21 13.59
C ALA A 156 -21.01 -17.71 13.45
N SER A 157 -20.91 -16.96 14.56
CA SER A 157 -20.51 -15.54 14.56
C SER A 157 -19.08 -15.35 14.06
N LEU A 158 -18.13 -16.09 14.64
CA LEU A 158 -16.72 -16.04 14.23
C LEU A 158 -16.54 -16.38 12.75
N ARG A 159 -17.30 -17.36 12.23
CA ARG A 159 -17.33 -17.68 10.80
C ARG A 159 -17.75 -16.47 9.95
N ARG A 160 -18.78 -15.75 10.37
CA ARG A 160 -19.28 -14.56 9.64
C ARG A 160 -18.21 -13.46 9.66
N GLU A 161 -17.62 -13.19 10.81
CA GLU A 161 -16.56 -12.18 10.97
C GLU A 161 -15.33 -12.49 10.09
N ILE A 162 -14.86 -13.73 10.07
CA ILE A 162 -13.74 -14.16 9.21
C ILE A 162 -14.08 -13.97 7.74
N THR A 163 -15.29 -14.37 7.32
CA THR A 163 -15.73 -14.24 5.92
C THR A 163 -15.86 -12.78 5.49
N GLU A 164 -16.38 -11.92 6.36
CA GLU A 164 -16.48 -10.50 6.09
C GLU A 164 -15.09 -9.85 6.01
N HIS A 165 -14.18 -10.23 6.91
CA HIS A 165 -12.82 -9.72 6.93
C HIS A 165 -12.03 -10.11 5.67
N THR A 166 -12.07 -11.38 5.26
CA THR A 166 -11.39 -11.80 4.02
C THR A 166 -11.94 -11.09 2.79
N GLY A 167 -13.26 -10.83 2.74
CA GLY A 167 -13.88 -10.01 1.70
C GLY A 167 -13.41 -8.55 1.72
N LYS A 168 -13.25 -7.94 2.90
CA LYS A 168 -12.67 -6.59 3.03
C LYS A 168 -11.24 -6.54 2.51
N VAL A 169 -10.39 -7.49 2.90
CA VAL A 169 -9.00 -7.56 2.43
C VAL A 169 -8.94 -7.80 0.92
N LEU A 170 -9.82 -8.62 0.36
CA LEU A 170 -9.91 -8.81 -1.10
C LEU A 170 -10.25 -7.50 -1.82
N ARG A 171 -11.21 -6.73 -1.30
CA ARG A 171 -11.52 -5.41 -1.88
C ARG A 171 -10.35 -4.43 -1.76
N VAL A 172 -9.58 -4.47 -0.67
CA VAL A 172 -8.36 -3.67 -0.52
C VAL A 172 -7.28 -4.10 -1.52
N LEU A 173 -7.15 -5.40 -1.78
CA LEU A 173 -6.27 -5.93 -2.82
C LEU A 173 -6.69 -5.44 -4.21
N GLU A 174 -7.97 -5.54 -4.55
CA GLU A 174 -8.53 -5.06 -5.81
C GLU A 174 -8.38 -3.53 -5.94
N ALA A 175 -8.63 -2.76 -4.86
CA ALA A 175 -8.45 -1.32 -4.80
C ALA A 175 -6.98 -0.91 -4.99
N GLY A 176 -6.07 -1.55 -4.23
CA GLY A 176 -4.62 -1.32 -4.29
C GLY A 176 -3.96 -1.83 -5.57
N THR A 177 -4.72 -2.51 -6.44
CA THR A 177 -4.29 -2.98 -7.77
C THR A 177 -5.22 -2.50 -8.90
N THR A 178 -6.14 -1.57 -8.63
CA THR A 178 -7.21 -1.13 -9.55
C THR A 178 -6.65 -0.62 -10.88
N VAL A 179 -5.46 -0.01 -10.86
CA VAL A 179 -4.77 0.47 -12.06
C VAL A 179 -4.35 -0.68 -13.01
N TRP A 180 -4.26 -1.91 -12.51
CA TRP A 180 -3.55 -2.99 -13.19
C TRP A 180 -4.36 -4.27 -13.45
N GLU A 181 -5.40 -4.58 -12.67
CA GLU A 181 -6.31 -5.70 -13.02
C GLU A 181 -7.05 -5.46 -14.35
N ALA A 182 -7.32 -4.19 -14.69
CA ALA A 182 -7.86 -3.82 -16.00
C ALA A 182 -6.91 -4.16 -17.17
N LYS A 183 -5.58 -4.11 -16.95
CA LYS A 183 -4.56 -4.45 -17.96
C LYS A 183 -4.30 -5.96 -18.07
N GLY A 184 -4.41 -6.71 -16.97
CA GLY A 184 -4.15 -8.16 -16.92
C GLY A 184 -5.14 -9.02 -17.72
N ARG A 185 -6.39 -8.55 -17.89
CA ARG A 185 -7.39 -9.24 -18.74
C ARG A 185 -7.11 -9.10 -20.24
N GLY A 186 -6.39 -8.05 -20.67
CA GLY A 186 -6.06 -7.81 -22.08
C GLY A 186 -4.85 -8.60 -22.61
N GLN A 187 -3.92 -9.03 -21.74
CA GLN A 187 -2.72 -9.77 -22.18
C GLN A 187 -2.91 -11.29 -22.24
N ARG A 188 -3.81 -11.88 -21.44
CA ARG A 188 -4.08 -13.33 -21.51
C ARG A 188 -4.79 -13.78 -22.79
N GLN A 189 -5.43 -12.88 -23.53
CA GLN A 189 -6.10 -13.19 -24.81
C GLN A 189 -5.20 -13.08 -26.05
N ARG A 190 -3.95 -12.61 -25.93
CA ARG A 190 -3.04 -12.41 -27.09
C ARG A 190 -1.80 -13.31 -27.07
N LYS A 191 -1.98 -14.61 -26.82
CA LYS A 191 -1.01 -15.64 -27.27
C LYS A 191 -1.72 -16.95 -27.64
N ARG A 192 -2.47 -16.89 -28.74
CA ARG A 192 -2.65 -18.03 -29.66
C ARG A 192 -2.55 -17.47 -31.08
N LYS A 193 -1.36 -17.55 -31.65
CA LYS A 193 -1.13 -17.65 -33.09
C LYS A 193 -0.33 -18.93 -33.28
#